data_AF-E4YNP0-F1
#
_entry.id   AF-E4YNP0-F1
#
_cell.length_a   1.000
_cell.length_b   1.000
_cell.length_c   1.000
_cell.angle_alpha   90.00
_cell.angle_beta   90.00
_cell.angle_gamma   90.00
#
_symmetry.space_group_name_H-M   'P 1'
#
loop_
_entity.id
_entity.type
_entity.pdbx_description
1 polymer ?
#
loop_
_entity_poly.entity_id
_entity_poly.type
_entity_poly.pdbx_seq_one_letter_code
_entity_poly.pdbx_strand_id
1 'polypeptide(L)'
;MMRILIDLFCAPSFSRLFAVLIFLAELVLNYGLVRYRKYTEIDWKAYMQEVEGYLNGSTNYMELKGDTGPLVYPGGFVYLYSFLYKITDNGADILKAQQIFAGFYMLQLLIVLLVYCQLAEKARLPPWMMIFASISGYRVHSIFSLRMFNDGPANILAWIA
;
A
#
# COMPACT_ATOMS: atom_id res chain seq x y z
N MET A 1 34.71 0.70 13.14
CA MET A 1 33.37 1.34 13.08
C MET A 1 32.96 1.69 11.65
N MET A 2 33.73 2.50 10.92
CA MET A 2 33.40 2.93 9.54
C MET A 2 33.23 1.77 8.53
N ARG A 3 34.07 0.73 8.61
CA ARG A 3 33.99 -0.43 7.71
C ARG A 3 32.70 -1.24 7.89
N ILE A 4 32.25 -1.41 9.13
CA ILE A 4 30.98 -2.10 9.45
C ILE A 4 29.79 -1.33 8.88
N LEU A 5 29.81 0.00 8.97
CA LEU A 5 28.77 0.84 8.37
C LEU A 5 28.76 0.70 6.85
N ILE A 6 29.92 0.75 6.19
CA ILE A 6 30.00 0.55 4.74
C ILE A 6 29.46 -0.84 4.35
N ASP A 7 29.83 -1.88 5.08
CA ASP A 7 29.38 -3.24 4.81
C ASP A 7 27.87 -3.41 5.02
N LEU A 8 27.28 -2.76 6.02
CA LEU A 8 25.82 -2.77 6.25
C LEU A 8 25.04 -2.26 5.04
N PHE A 9 25.53 -1.22 4.37
CA PHE A 9 24.87 -0.61 3.22
C PHE A 9 25.24 -1.28 1.89
N CYS A 10 26.45 -1.82 1.76
CA CYS A 10 27.00 -2.26 0.47
C CYS A 10 27.19 -3.78 0.33
N ALA A 11 27.37 -4.52 1.44
CA ALA A 11 27.63 -5.95 1.36
C ALA A 11 26.32 -6.76 1.37
N PRO A 12 26.07 -7.61 0.35
CA PRO A 12 24.84 -8.39 0.23
C PRO A 12 24.54 -9.32 1.42
N SER A 13 25.57 -9.71 2.19
CA SER A 13 25.40 -10.50 3.42
C SER A 13 24.51 -9.81 4.47
N PHE A 14 24.43 -8.48 4.43
CA PHE A 14 23.61 -7.69 5.35
C PHE A 14 22.20 -7.40 4.84
N SER A 15 21.82 -7.86 3.64
CA SER A 15 20.52 -7.53 3.03
C SER A 15 19.32 -7.87 3.92
N ARG A 16 19.33 -9.01 4.62
CA ARG A 16 18.23 -9.40 5.52
C ARG A 16 18.12 -8.48 6.73
N LEU A 17 19.25 -8.15 7.35
CA LEU A 17 19.27 -7.21 8.47
C LEU A 17 18.78 -5.84 8.02
N PHE A 18 19.27 -5.37 6.87
CA PHE A 18 18.87 -4.09 6.29
C PHE A 18 17.37 -4.05 5.97
N ALA A 19 16.82 -5.12 5.39
CA ALA A 19 15.40 -5.26 5.14
C ALA A 19 14.56 -5.17 6.42
N VAL A 20 14.97 -5.84 7.51
CA VAL A 20 14.28 -5.74 8.80
C VAL A 20 14.31 -4.30 9.33
N LEU A 21 15.45 -3.61 9.24
CA LEU A 21 15.56 -2.21 9.66
C LEU A 21 14.64 -1.29 8.85
N ILE A 22 14.60 -1.46 7.52
CA ILE A 22 13.70 -0.72 6.64
C ILE A 22 12.24 -1.00 7.01
N PHE A 23 11.86 -2.27 7.19
CA PHE A 23 10.50 -2.66 7.52
C PHE A 23 10.03 -2.04 8.84
N LEU A 24 10.88 -2.05 9.88
CA LEU A 24 10.56 -1.43 11.17
C LEU A 24 10.47 0.10 11.07
N ALA A 25 11.38 0.74 10.33
CA ALA A 25 11.33 2.18 10.10
C ALA A 25 10.05 2.60 9.37
N GLU A 26 9.65 1.83 8.37
CA GLU A 26 8.42 2.02 7.60
C GLU A 26 7.15 1.81 8.41
N LEU A 27 7.16 0.85 9.34
CA LEU A 27 6.05 0.65 10.28
C LEU A 27 5.83 1.88 11.15
N VAL A 28 6.91 2.46 11.69
CA VAL A 28 6.85 3.69 12.50
C VAL A 28 6.42 4.88 11.65
N LEU A 29 6.94 5.00 10.42
CA LEU A 29 6.58 6.07 9.50
C LEU A 29 5.10 6.02 9.14
N ASN A 30 4.57 4.84 8.77
CA ASN A 30 3.15 4.69 8.44
C ASN A 30 2.24 4.98 9.62
N TYR A 31 2.61 4.53 10.83
CA TYR A 31 1.90 4.91 12.05
C TYR A 31 1.85 6.43 12.23
N GLY A 32 2.99 7.13 12.05
CA GLY A 32 3.06 8.58 12.12
C GLY A 32 2.24 9.28 11.03
N LEU A 33 2.27 8.78 9.79
CA LEU A 33 1.51 9.34 8.68
C LEU A 33 0.00 9.28 8.95
N VAL A 34 -0.52 8.12 9.35
CA VAL A 34 -1.94 7.94 9.68
C VAL A 34 -2.35 8.84 10.85
N ARG A 35 -1.48 9.02 11.86
CA ARG A 35 -1.82 9.79 13.06
C ARG A 35 -1.76 11.30 12.89
N TYR A 36 -0.83 11.80 12.08
CA TYR A 36 -0.46 13.23 12.05
C TYR A 36 -0.70 13.91 10.71
N ARG A 37 -0.82 13.18 9.60
CA ARG A 37 -1.09 13.80 8.29
C ARG A 37 -2.58 13.83 8.03
N LYS A 38 -3.05 14.96 7.49
CA LYS A 38 -4.43 15.09 7.03
C LYS A 38 -4.68 14.13 5.87
N TYR A 39 -5.78 13.40 5.99
CA TYR A 39 -6.31 12.53 4.95
C TYR A 39 -6.76 13.36 3.72
N THR A 40 -6.61 12.80 2.51
CA THR A 40 -7.11 13.42 1.26
C THR A 40 -8.33 12.64 0.77
N GLU A 41 -9.52 13.22 0.90
CA GLU A 41 -10.79 12.47 0.91
C GLU A 41 -11.33 11.97 -0.44
N ILE A 42 -10.78 12.48 -1.56
CA ILE A 42 -11.48 12.46 -2.85
C ILE A 42 -11.74 11.03 -3.34
N ASP A 43 -10.72 10.18 -3.37
CA ASP A 43 -10.79 8.87 -4.04
C ASP A 43 -11.62 7.85 -3.24
N TRP A 44 -11.37 7.72 -1.93
CA TRP A 44 -12.12 6.78 -1.08
C TRP A 44 -13.62 7.07 -1.10
N LYS A 45 -14.01 8.35 -0.99
CA LYS A 45 -15.42 8.73 -0.99
C LYS A 45 -16.10 8.32 -2.30
N ALA A 46 -15.45 8.59 -3.43
CA ALA A 46 -15.95 8.14 -4.73
C ALA A 46 -16.08 6.62 -4.79
N TYR A 47 -15.09 5.87 -4.30
CA TYR A 47 -15.14 4.41 -4.26
C TYR A 47 -16.28 3.88 -3.40
N MET A 48 -16.55 4.50 -2.25
CA MET A 48 -17.66 4.10 -1.39
C MET A 48 -19.02 4.33 -2.07
N GLN A 49 -19.19 5.45 -2.78
CA GLN A 49 -20.41 5.74 -3.55
C GLN A 49 -20.61 4.75 -4.71
N GLU A 50 -19.52 4.44 -5.43
CA GLU A 50 -19.53 3.48 -6.54
C GLU A 50 -19.96 2.08 -6.09
N VAL A 51 -19.37 1.57 -5.00
CA VAL A 51 -19.73 0.23 -4.48
C VAL A 51 -21.05 0.20 -3.73
N GLU A 52 -21.50 1.31 -3.16
CA GLU A 52 -22.84 1.43 -2.58
C GLU A 52 -23.93 1.20 -3.63
N GLY A 53 -23.76 1.72 -4.85
CA GLY A 53 -24.66 1.41 -5.98
C GLY A 53 -24.75 -0.10 -6.27
N TYR A 54 -23.61 -0.80 -6.20
CA TYR A 54 -23.56 -2.25 -6.35
C TYR A 54 -24.23 -2.97 -5.18
N LEU A 55 -23.96 -2.56 -3.95
CA LEU A 55 -24.55 -3.14 -2.73
C LEU A 55 -26.07 -2.94 -2.67
N ASN A 56 -26.59 -1.90 -3.32
CA ASN A 56 -28.02 -1.64 -3.48
C ASN A 56 -28.67 -2.42 -4.64
N GLY A 57 -27.91 -3.29 -5.31
CA GLY A 57 -28.42 -4.25 -6.29
C GLY A 57 -28.17 -3.88 -7.76
N SER A 58 -27.49 -2.77 -8.05
CA SER A 58 -27.11 -2.46 -9.45
C SER A 58 -25.88 -3.27 -9.87
N THR A 59 -26.01 -4.02 -10.96
CA THR A 59 -24.87 -4.68 -11.62
C THR A 59 -24.50 -4.02 -12.95
N ASN A 60 -25.25 -2.99 -13.35
CA ASN A 60 -25.01 -2.25 -14.58
C ASN A 60 -23.90 -1.22 -14.34
N TYR A 61 -22.71 -1.47 -14.88
CA TYR A 61 -21.54 -0.59 -14.70
C TYR A 61 -21.78 0.85 -15.17
N MET A 62 -22.72 1.07 -16.10
CA MET A 62 -23.09 2.41 -16.55
C MET A 62 -23.80 3.24 -15.47
N GLU A 63 -24.34 2.57 -14.44
CA GLU A 63 -25.04 3.20 -13.31
C GLU A 63 -24.15 3.37 -12.07
N LEU A 64 -23.05 2.61 -11.98
CA LEU A 64 -22.10 2.68 -10.87
C LEU A 64 -21.21 3.91 -11.03
N LYS A 65 -21.38 4.92 -10.18
CA LYS A 65 -20.65 6.19 -10.25
C LYS A 65 -20.55 6.87 -8.89
N GLY A 66 -19.47 7.62 -8.69
CA GLY A 66 -19.29 8.52 -7.55
C GLY A 66 -19.20 9.99 -7.96
N ASP A 67 -18.82 10.84 -7.01
CA ASP A 67 -18.63 12.29 -7.23
C ASP A 67 -17.56 12.59 -8.30
N THR A 68 -16.67 11.64 -8.59
CA THR A 68 -15.58 11.77 -9.58
C THR A 68 -15.92 11.19 -10.95
N GLY A 69 -17.13 10.64 -11.15
CA GLY A 69 -17.55 10.03 -12.42
C GLY A 69 -17.89 8.54 -12.31
N PRO A 70 -18.02 7.85 -13.46
CA PRO A 70 -18.38 6.43 -13.48
C PRO A 70 -17.24 5.54 -12.96
N LEU A 71 -17.63 4.39 -12.40
CA LEU A 71 -16.72 3.34 -11.96
C LEU A 71 -15.94 2.78 -13.18
N VAL A 72 -14.61 2.89 -13.13
CA VAL A 72 -13.72 2.45 -14.22
C VAL A 72 -12.93 1.16 -13.93
N TYR A 73 -12.87 0.74 -12.66
CA TYR A 73 -12.12 -0.44 -12.25
C TYR A 73 -12.90 -1.76 -12.50
N PRO A 74 -12.22 -2.89 -12.75
CA PRO A 74 -12.87 -4.18 -12.99
C PRO A 74 -13.52 -4.76 -11.73
N GLY A 75 -14.33 -5.81 -11.86
CA GLY A 75 -15.11 -6.39 -10.75
C GLY A 75 -14.36 -6.80 -9.50
N GLY A 76 -13.05 -7.09 -9.59
CA GLY A 76 -12.21 -7.30 -8.40
C GLY A 76 -12.22 -6.10 -7.44
N PHE A 77 -12.22 -4.87 -7.98
CA PHE A 77 -12.39 -3.65 -7.20
C PHE A 77 -13.74 -3.63 -6.51
N VAL A 78 -14.83 -3.92 -7.22
CA VAL A 78 -16.19 -3.94 -6.67
C VAL A 78 -16.26 -4.88 -5.46
N TYR A 79 -15.73 -6.10 -5.59
CA TYR A 79 -15.74 -7.06 -4.48
C TYR A 79 -14.88 -6.61 -3.29
N LEU A 80 -13.64 -6.16 -3.54
CA LEU A 80 -12.75 -5.72 -2.49
C LEU A 80 -13.31 -4.50 -1.75
N TYR A 81 -13.71 -3.46 -2.48
CA TYR A 81 -14.19 -2.23 -1.89
C TYR A 81 -15.59 -2.37 -1.28
N SER A 82 -16.43 -3.29 -1.76
CA SER A 82 -17.68 -3.67 -1.07
C SER A 82 -17.41 -4.34 0.28
N PHE A 83 -16.38 -5.18 0.36
CA PHE A 83 -15.96 -5.76 1.63
C PHE A 83 -15.44 -4.69 2.58
N LEU A 84 -14.57 -3.80 2.09
CA LEU A 84 -14.04 -2.68 2.86
C LEU A 84 -15.15 -1.76 3.38
N TYR A 85 -16.09 -1.36 2.51
CA TYR A 85 -17.28 -0.57 2.85
C TYR A 85 -18.01 -1.13 4.08
N LYS A 86 -18.29 -2.44 4.10
CA LYS A 86 -19.01 -3.09 5.21
C LYS A 86 -18.24 -3.05 6.52
N ILE A 87 -16.91 -3.18 6.49
CA ILE A 87 -16.10 -3.25 7.71
C ILE A 87 -15.67 -1.87 8.23
N THR A 88 -15.81 -0.81 7.44
CA THR A 88 -15.45 0.57 7.80
C THR A 88 -16.67 1.47 7.99
N ASP A 89 -17.75 0.92 8.56
CA ASP A 89 -19.01 1.66 8.81
C ASP A 89 -19.53 2.37 7.55
N ASN A 90 -19.78 1.60 6.49
CA ASN A 90 -20.21 2.11 5.18
C ASN A 90 -19.23 3.14 4.57
N GLY A 91 -17.95 3.00 4.90
CA GLY A 91 -16.90 3.91 4.45
C GLY A 91 -16.68 5.15 5.32
N ALA A 92 -17.46 5.35 6.40
CA ALA A 92 -17.34 6.51 7.28
C ALA A 92 -16.14 6.43 8.25
N ASP A 93 -15.71 5.22 8.63
CA ASP A 93 -14.56 5.02 9.51
C ASP A 93 -13.24 5.10 8.71
N ILE A 94 -12.83 6.34 8.41
CA ILE A 94 -11.62 6.65 7.66
C ILE A 94 -10.36 6.17 8.38
N LEU A 95 -10.31 6.27 9.71
CA LEU A 95 -9.13 5.86 10.47
C LEU A 95 -8.89 4.35 10.32
N LYS A 96 -9.96 3.55 10.43
CA LYS A 96 -9.89 2.11 10.22
C LYS A 96 -9.51 1.77 8.78
N ALA A 97 -10.06 2.48 7.79
CA ALA A 97 -9.66 2.32 6.40
C ALA A 97 -8.16 2.60 6.20
N GLN A 98 -7.64 3.70 6.76
CA GLN A 98 -6.22 4.04 6.70
C GLN A 98 -5.33 2.98 7.36
N GLN A 99 -5.76 2.39 8.49
CA GLN A 99 -5.04 1.30 9.14
C GLN A 99 -4.99 0.03 8.27
N ILE A 100 -6.09 -0.30 7.59
CA ILE A 100 -6.14 -1.42 6.65
C ILE A 100 -5.17 -1.17 5.48
N PHE A 101 -5.18 0.02 4.90
CA PHE A 101 -4.29 0.37 3.81
C PHE A 101 -2.81 0.47 4.24
N ALA A 102 -2.53 0.90 5.46
CA ALA A 102 -1.19 0.79 6.02
C ALA A 102 -0.75 -0.69 6.11
N GLY A 103 -1.67 -1.60 6.48
CA GLY A 103 -1.43 -3.04 6.42
C GLY A 103 -1.12 -3.55 5.01
N PHE A 104 -1.88 -3.12 4.00
CA PHE A 104 -1.59 -3.43 2.59
C PHE A 104 -0.22 -2.91 2.16
N TYR A 105 0.14 -1.68 2.54
CA TYR A 105 1.47 -1.14 2.28
C TYR A 105 2.57 -2.00 2.91
N MET A 106 2.42 -2.38 4.19
CA MET A 106 3.42 -3.21 4.87
C MET A 106 3.55 -4.59 4.20
N LEU A 107 2.45 -5.18 3.71
CA LEU A 107 2.49 -6.44 2.97
C LEU A 107 3.22 -6.28 1.63
N GLN A 108 2.91 -5.23 0.87
CA GLN A 108 3.59 -4.89 -0.38
C GLN A 108 5.09 -4.72 -0.15
N LEU A 109 5.47 -3.95 0.86
CA LEU A 109 6.86 -3.70 1.22
C LEU A 109 7.57 -5.01 1.61
N LEU A 110 6.93 -5.87 2.40
CA LEU A 110 7.48 -7.17 2.77
C LEU A 110 7.83 -8.00 1.53
N ILE A 111 6.89 -8.11 0.58
CA ILE A 111 7.12 -8.87 -0.66
C ILE A 111 8.32 -8.30 -1.43
N VAL A 112 8.37 -6.98 -1.61
CA VAL A 112 9.47 -6.31 -2.34
C VAL A 112 10.83 -6.53 -1.64
N LEU A 113 10.87 -6.43 -0.30
CA LEU A 113 12.09 -6.68 0.47
C LEU A 113 12.54 -8.15 0.40
N LEU A 114 11.61 -9.09 0.41
CA LEU A 114 11.90 -10.52 0.25
C LEU A 114 12.49 -10.82 -1.13
N VAL A 115 11.88 -10.28 -2.19
CA VAL A 115 12.41 -10.39 -3.56
C VAL A 115 13.81 -9.80 -3.65
N TYR A 116 14.02 -8.62 -3.06
CA TYR A 116 15.36 -8.02 -3.04
C TYR A 116 16.36 -8.90 -2.30
N CYS A 117 16.03 -9.42 -1.11
CA CYS A 117 16.93 -10.30 -0.35
C CYS A 117 17.33 -11.55 -1.16
N GLN A 118 16.38 -12.14 -1.89
CA GLN A 118 16.65 -13.29 -2.76
C GLN A 118 17.59 -12.93 -3.93
N LEU A 119 17.44 -11.74 -4.50
CA LEU A 119 18.27 -11.27 -5.61
C LEU A 119 19.64 -10.76 -5.16
N ALA A 120 19.75 -10.19 -3.96
CA ALA A 120 20.98 -9.62 -3.44
C ALA A 120 22.11 -10.66 -3.37
N GLU A 121 21.80 -11.88 -2.92
CA GLU A 121 22.79 -12.96 -2.87
C GLU A 121 23.23 -13.41 -4.26
N LYS A 122 22.30 -13.48 -5.23
CA LYS A 122 22.56 -13.99 -6.60
C LYS A 122 23.25 -12.96 -7.50
N ALA A 123 22.76 -11.73 -7.50
CA ALA A 123 23.21 -10.65 -8.37
C ALA A 123 24.15 -9.65 -7.68
N ARG A 124 24.54 -9.94 -6.43
CA ARG A 124 25.43 -9.09 -5.60
C ARG A 124 24.89 -7.65 -5.43
N LEU A 125 23.57 -7.51 -5.32
CA LEU A 125 22.94 -6.20 -5.16
C LEU A 125 23.21 -5.61 -3.77
N PRO A 126 23.60 -4.33 -3.67
CA PRO A 126 23.96 -3.71 -2.40
C PRO A 126 22.73 -3.24 -1.59
N PRO A 127 22.60 -3.60 -0.30
CA PRO A 127 21.40 -3.35 0.53
C PRO A 127 20.79 -1.94 0.45
N TRP A 128 21.62 -0.90 0.32
CA TRP A 128 21.15 0.50 0.27
C TRP A 128 20.10 0.78 -0.82
N MET A 129 20.05 0.01 -1.90
CA MET A 129 19.04 0.20 -2.95
C MET A 129 17.62 -0.04 -2.44
N MET A 130 17.43 -0.83 -1.38
CA MET A 130 16.10 -1.05 -0.76
C MET A 130 15.46 0.26 -0.26
N ILE A 131 16.25 1.31 0.00
CA ILE A 131 15.75 2.64 0.39
C ILE A 131 14.83 3.21 -0.69
N PHE A 132 15.16 3.00 -1.97
CA PHE A 132 14.35 3.53 -3.07
C PHE A 132 12.97 2.88 -3.20
N ALA A 133 12.88 1.63 -2.79
CA ALA A 133 11.63 0.88 -2.77
C ALA A 133 10.75 1.19 -1.54
N SER A 134 11.22 2.02 -0.61
CA SER A 134 10.58 2.28 0.68
C SER A 134 10.55 3.78 1.01
N ILE A 135 11.46 4.22 1.89
CA ILE A 135 11.42 5.48 2.65
C ILE A 135 11.41 6.72 1.73
N SER A 136 12.06 6.65 0.56
CA SER A 136 12.06 7.76 -0.38
C SER A 136 10.78 7.89 -1.22
N GLY A 137 9.87 6.91 -1.14
CA GLY A 137 8.68 6.82 -1.96
C GLY A 137 7.51 7.63 -1.42
N TYR A 138 7.57 8.97 -1.43
CA TYR A 138 6.43 9.81 -1.01
C TYR A 138 5.11 9.42 -1.72
N ARG A 139 5.20 9.09 -3.02
CA ARG A 139 4.03 8.68 -3.81
C ARG A 139 3.39 7.40 -3.30
N VAL A 140 4.18 6.43 -2.85
CA VAL A 140 3.66 5.14 -2.36
C VAL A 140 2.89 5.37 -1.05
N HIS A 141 3.47 6.12 -0.12
CA HIS A 141 2.78 6.55 1.11
C HIS A 141 1.47 7.28 0.85
N SER A 142 1.45 8.14 -0.18
CA SER A 142 0.24 8.86 -0.60
C SER A 142 -0.83 7.90 -1.13
N ILE A 143 -0.45 6.97 -2.01
CA ILE A 143 -1.35 5.97 -2.62
C ILE A 143 -2.05 5.13 -1.54
N PHE A 144 -1.27 4.56 -0.61
CA PHE A 144 -1.83 3.70 0.42
C PHE A 144 -2.48 4.49 1.55
N SER A 145 -1.71 5.28 2.30
CA SER A 145 -2.13 5.78 3.62
C SER A 145 -2.89 7.10 3.57
N LEU A 146 -2.81 7.87 2.47
CA LEU A 146 -3.49 9.17 2.35
C LEU A 146 -4.66 9.20 1.38
N ARG A 147 -4.68 8.32 0.38
CA ARG A 147 -5.73 8.28 -0.66
C ARG A 147 -6.48 6.96 -0.72
N MET A 148 -5.86 5.86 -0.25
CA MET A 148 -6.45 4.52 -0.26
C MET A 148 -6.84 4.05 -1.66
N PHE A 149 -5.92 4.27 -2.60
CA PHE A 149 -6.08 3.97 -4.02
C PHE A 149 -6.12 2.47 -4.30
N ASN A 150 -6.94 2.08 -5.28
CA ASN A 150 -7.07 0.69 -5.73
C ASN A 150 -5.75 0.12 -6.28
N ASP A 151 -4.88 1.00 -6.80
CA ASP A 151 -3.54 0.65 -7.27
C ASP A 151 -2.71 -0.13 -6.24
N GLY A 152 -2.92 0.13 -4.94
CA GLY A 152 -2.20 -0.57 -3.86
C GLY A 152 -2.53 -2.07 -3.81
N PRO A 153 -3.77 -2.46 -3.46
CA PRO A 153 -4.21 -3.86 -3.48
C PRO A 153 -3.99 -4.55 -4.83
N ALA A 154 -4.24 -3.85 -5.95
CA ALA A 154 -4.01 -4.41 -7.29
C ALA A 154 -2.54 -4.79 -7.53
N ASN A 155 -1.59 -3.96 -7.09
CA ASN A 155 -0.17 -4.25 -7.21
C ASN A 155 0.24 -5.46 -6.35
N ILE A 156 -0.28 -5.58 -5.12
CA ILE A 156 -0.01 -6.75 -4.26
C ILE A 156 -0.41 -8.04 -4.95
N LEU A 157 -1.60 -8.07 -5.57
CA LEU A 157 -2.06 -9.24 -6.32
C LEU A 157 -1.15 -9.53 -7.51
N ALA A 158 -0.68 -8.51 -8.23
CA ALA A 158 0.25 -8.67 -9.34
C ALA A 158 1.62 -9.23 -8.92
N TRP A 159 2.09 -8.96 -7.70
CA TRP A 159 3.33 -9.55 -7.18
C TRP A 159 3.20 -11.02 -6.78
N ILE A 160 1.99 -11.48 -6.47
CA ILE A 160 1.73 -12.84 -5.98
C ILE A 160 1.32 -13.79 -7.12
N ALA A 161 0.75 -13.25 -8.20
CA ALA A 161 0.34 -14.00 -9.39
C ALA A 161 1.53 -14.51 -10.21
#